data_AF-A0AAP0BYQ7-F1
#
_entry.id   AF-A0AAP0BYQ7-F1
#
_cell.length_a   1.000
_cell.length_b   1.000
_cell.length_c   1.000
_cell.angle_alpha   90.00
_cell.angle_beta   90.00
_cell.angle_gamma   90.00
#
_symmetry.space_group_name_H-M   'P 1'
#
loop_
_entity.id
_entity.type
_entity.pdbx_description
1 polymer ?
#
loop_
_entity_poly.entity_id
_entity_poly.type
_entity_poly.pdbx_seq_one_letter_code
_entity_poly.pdbx_strand_id
1 'polypeptide(L)'
;MSGSFSASNIFLQSNINGGRRCAACKYLRRRCSQDCILAPYFHHSQPERFVCVHRIFGASNVARMLQHVPAHNRAQAADAIATEAYMRVEDPVYGCTAIIARLQHEIHKAQNELVMLKAHITIHKACQQQQLQNISGQSSNQLMFPAEVHWDMDDNALLLPDFPPNLF
;
A
#
# COMPACT_ATOMS: atom_id res chain seq x y z
N MET A 1 18.46 -15.23 -5.28
CA MET A 1 17.34 -15.95 -5.94
C MET A 1 16.06 -15.25 -5.55
N SER A 2 15.76 -14.13 -6.20
CA SER A 2 14.63 -13.26 -5.94
C SER A 2 13.47 -13.66 -6.85
N GLY A 3 12.51 -14.40 -6.29
CA GLY A 3 11.27 -14.74 -6.98
C GLY A 3 10.28 -13.58 -6.87
N SER A 4 10.25 -12.72 -7.89
CA SER A 4 9.25 -11.68 -8.04
C SER A 4 7.89 -12.30 -8.39
N PHE A 5 7.00 -12.46 -7.40
CA PHE A 5 5.60 -12.77 -7.69
C PHE A 5 4.91 -11.51 -8.21
N SER A 6 4.85 -11.40 -9.53
CA SER A 6 4.15 -10.34 -10.25
C SER A 6 2.65 -10.44 -9.95
N ALA A 7 2.14 -9.52 -9.13
CA ALA A 7 0.72 -9.33 -8.91
C ALA A 7 0.11 -8.66 -10.16
N SER A 8 -0.25 -9.46 -11.15
CA SER A 8 -0.97 -8.99 -12.33
C SER A 8 -1.95 -10.06 -12.80
N ASN A 9 -3.23 -9.80 -12.55
CA ASN A 9 -4.41 -10.29 -13.27
C ASN A 9 -4.41 -11.73 -13.82
N ILE A 10 -5.01 -12.64 -13.06
CA ILE A 10 -5.85 -13.72 -13.60
C ILE A 10 -7.15 -13.76 -12.76
N PHE A 11 -7.92 -12.66 -12.81
CA PHE A 11 -9.32 -12.62 -12.37
C PHE A 11 -10.21 -12.66 -13.59
N LEU A 12 -10.31 -13.82 -14.24
CA LEU A 12 -11.43 -14.20 -15.12
C LEU A 12 -11.23 -15.65 -15.59
N GLN A 13 -11.48 -16.62 -14.69
CA GLN A 13 -11.95 -17.92 -15.15
C GLN A 13 -13.14 -18.35 -14.28
N SER A 14 -14.31 -18.06 -14.84
CA SER A 14 -15.44 -18.98 -14.97
C SER A 14 -15.72 -19.91 -13.79
N ASN A 15 -16.83 -19.58 -13.12
CA ASN A 15 -17.67 -20.48 -12.34
C ASN A 15 -17.92 -21.80 -13.10
N ILE A 16 -17.11 -22.82 -12.86
CA ILE A 16 -17.41 -24.21 -13.19
C ILE A 16 -17.35 -24.99 -11.87
N ASN A 17 -18.40 -24.84 -11.08
CA ASN A 17 -18.71 -25.70 -9.94
C ASN A 17 -19.14 -27.11 -10.44
N GLY A 18 -18.28 -27.76 -11.20
CA GLY A 18 -18.39 -29.17 -11.55
C GLY A 18 -17.88 -30.03 -10.40
N GLY A 19 -18.73 -30.34 -9.42
CA GLY A 19 -18.54 -31.41 -8.43
C GLY A 19 -17.30 -31.35 -7.51
N ARG A 20 -16.44 -30.34 -7.61
CA ARG A 20 -15.14 -30.31 -6.91
C ARG A 20 -15.22 -29.44 -5.66
N ARG A 21 -14.87 -30.01 -4.51
CA ARG A 21 -14.81 -29.31 -3.21
C ARG A 21 -13.81 -28.15 -3.28
N CYS A 22 -14.17 -26.98 -2.72
CA CYS A 22 -13.24 -25.86 -2.57
C CYS A 22 -12.02 -26.24 -1.71
N ALA A 23 -10.94 -25.47 -1.79
CA ALA A 23 -9.70 -25.76 -1.06
C ALA A 23 -9.94 -25.85 0.45
N ALA A 24 -10.79 -24.99 1.00
CA ALA A 24 -11.14 -24.99 2.42
C ALA A 24 -11.81 -26.29 2.87
N CYS A 25 -12.87 -26.70 2.17
CA CYS A 25 -13.60 -27.92 2.52
C CYS A 25 -12.77 -29.18 2.28
N LYS A 26 -11.89 -29.17 1.26
CA LYS A 26 -10.91 -30.25 1.04
C LYS A 26 -9.94 -30.36 2.21
N TYR A 27 -9.36 -29.25 2.66
CA TYR A 27 -8.41 -29.21 3.78
C TYR A 27 -9.07 -29.66 5.10
N LEU A 28 -10.26 -29.16 5.39
CA LEU A 28 -11.04 -29.49 6.59
C LEU A 28 -11.71 -30.88 6.55
N ARG A 29 -11.52 -31.64 5.46
CA ARG A 29 -12.12 -32.97 5.25
C ARG A 29 -13.65 -33.01 5.42
N ARG A 30 -14.37 -31.94 5.07
CA ARG A 30 -15.83 -31.84 5.15
C ARG A 30 -16.51 -31.74 3.78
N ARG A 31 -17.84 -31.92 3.72
CA ARG A 31 -18.63 -31.68 2.51
C ARG A 31 -18.69 -30.17 2.22
N CYS A 32 -18.58 -29.81 0.94
CA CYS A 32 -18.77 -28.43 0.48
C CYS A 32 -20.24 -28.25 0.08
N SER A 33 -21.00 -27.42 0.82
CA SER A 33 -22.36 -27.03 0.45
C SER A 33 -22.35 -26.02 -0.70
N GLN A 34 -23.50 -25.84 -1.36
CA GLN A 34 -23.68 -24.79 -2.37
C GLN A 34 -23.53 -23.38 -1.76
N ASP A 35 -23.99 -23.21 -0.51
CA ASP A 35 -23.90 -21.95 0.24
C ASP A 35 -22.57 -21.78 1.00
N CYS A 36 -21.51 -22.49 0.60
CA CYS A 36 -20.23 -22.41 1.29
C CYS A 36 -19.60 -21.02 1.09
N ILE A 37 -19.56 -20.19 2.14
CA ILE A 37 -18.99 -18.84 2.07
C ILE A 37 -17.51 -18.80 1.64
N LEU A 38 -16.77 -19.87 1.88
CA LEU A 38 -15.35 -19.96 1.51
C LEU A 38 -15.15 -20.39 0.05
N ALA A 39 -16.15 -21.02 -0.58
CA ALA A 39 -15.99 -21.59 -1.92
C ALA A 39 -15.65 -20.55 -3.01
N PRO A 40 -16.27 -19.35 -3.04
CA PRO A 40 -15.94 -18.33 -4.04
C PRO A 40 -14.49 -17.82 -3.95
N TYR A 41 -13.87 -17.86 -2.77
CA TYR A 41 -12.58 -17.20 -2.51
C TYR A 41 -11.39 -18.17 -2.36
N PHE A 42 -11.66 -19.46 -2.12
CA PHE A 42 -10.64 -20.48 -1.92
C PHE A 42 -10.80 -21.61 -2.93
N HIS A 43 -10.40 -21.33 -4.16
CA HIS A 43 -10.53 -22.26 -5.29
C HIS A 43 -9.66 -23.51 -5.11
N HIS A 44 -10.12 -24.66 -5.63
CA HIS A 44 -9.43 -25.94 -5.47
C HIS A 44 -8.02 -25.98 -6.10
N SER A 45 -7.74 -25.10 -7.06
CA SER A 45 -6.44 -25.01 -7.74
C SER A 45 -5.36 -24.36 -6.89
N GLN A 46 -5.74 -23.67 -5.81
CA GLN A 46 -4.82 -22.91 -4.95
C GLN A 46 -4.96 -23.38 -3.49
N PRO A 47 -4.57 -24.63 -3.17
CA PRO A 47 -4.68 -25.15 -1.81
C PRO A 47 -3.82 -24.38 -0.81
N GLU A 48 -2.59 -24.01 -1.19
CA GLU A 48 -1.64 -23.30 -0.31
C GLU A 48 -2.20 -21.99 0.25
N ARG A 49 -3.00 -21.28 -0.55
CA ARG A 49 -3.69 -20.07 -0.13
C ARG A 49 -4.56 -20.31 1.10
N PHE A 50 -5.30 -21.42 1.14
CA PHE A 50 -6.12 -21.76 2.31
C PHE A 50 -5.28 -22.32 3.45
N VAL A 51 -4.18 -23.04 3.18
CA VAL A 51 -3.29 -23.56 4.21
C VAL A 51 -2.70 -22.43 5.06
N CYS A 52 -2.19 -21.37 4.41
CA CYS A 52 -1.66 -20.20 5.12
C CYS A 52 -2.75 -19.52 5.96
N VAL A 53 -3.91 -19.25 5.35
CA VAL A 53 -5.05 -18.62 6.02
C VAL A 53 -5.53 -19.43 7.22
N HIS A 54 -5.63 -20.75 7.08
CA HIS A 54 -6.02 -21.63 8.17
C HIS A 54 -4.99 -21.61 9.31
N ARG A 55 -3.70 -21.63 8.98
CA ARG A 55 -2.61 -21.61 9.98
C ARG A 55 -2.59 -20.32 10.80
N ILE A 56 -2.82 -19.18 10.17
CA ILE A 56 -2.71 -17.86 10.83
C ILE A 56 -4.02 -17.44 11.50
N PHE A 57 -5.14 -17.52 10.78
CA PHE A 57 -6.42 -17.00 11.25
C PHE A 57 -7.38 -18.10 11.71
N GLY A 58 -7.30 -19.29 11.11
CA GLY A 58 -8.24 -20.38 11.34
C GLY A 58 -9.53 -20.25 10.52
N ALA A 59 -10.10 -21.39 10.13
CA ALA A 59 -11.24 -21.44 9.21
C ALA A 59 -12.49 -20.69 9.73
N SER A 60 -12.83 -20.86 11.01
CA SER A 60 -14.03 -20.27 11.61
C SER A 60 -13.92 -18.75 11.72
N ASN A 61 -12.73 -18.24 12.05
CA ASN A 61 -12.50 -16.79 12.13
C ASN A 61 -12.58 -16.16 10.75
N VAL A 62 -11.97 -16.77 9.73
CA VAL A 62 -12.02 -16.26 8.35
C VAL A 62 -13.46 -16.26 7.82
N ALA A 63 -14.22 -17.34 8.07
CA ALA A 63 -15.63 -17.38 7.71
C ALA A 63 -16.41 -16.24 8.40
N ARG A 64 -16.19 -16.02 9.70
CA ARG A 64 -16.80 -14.92 10.46
C ARG A 64 -16.40 -13.56 9.89
N MET A 65 -15.11 -13.30 9.65
CA MET A 65 -14.61 -12.05 9.09
C MET A 65 -15.26 -11.75 7.73
N LEU A 66 -15.32 -12.73 6.84
CA LEU A 66 -15.96 -12.56 5.53
C LEU A 66 -17.46 -12.31 5.64
N GLN A 67 -18.17 -12.88 6.63
CA GLN A 67 -19.58 -12.58 6.86
C GLN A 67 -19.83 -11.12 7.24
N HIS A 68 -18.93 -10.52 8.04
CA HIS A 68 -19.02 -9.13 8.47
C HIS A 68 -18.66 -8.12 7.37
N VAL A 69 -17.97 -8.56 6.32
CA VAL A 69 -17.64 -7.73 5.17
C VAL A 69 -18.83 -7.70 4.18
N PRO A 70 -19.21 -6.52 3.64
CA PRO A 70 -20.21 -6.41 2.58
C PRO A 70 -19.89 -7.31 1.38
N ALA A 71 -20.90 -7.95 0.79
CA ALA A 71 -20.69 -8.99 -0.22
C ALA A 71 -19.77 -8.58 -1.39
N HIS A 72 -19.87 -7.33 -1.85
CA HIS A 72 -19.05 -6.79 -2.93
C HIS A 72 -17.56 -6.63 -2.56
N ASN A 73 -17.23 -6.47 -1.28
CA ASN A 73 -15.85 -6.32 -0.79
C ASN A 73 -15.23 -7.63 -0.30
N ARG A 74 -16.01 -8.71 -0.20
CA ARG A 74 -15.52 -9.99 0.35
C ARG A 74 -14.39 -10.60 -0.45
N ALA A 75 -14.38 -10.44 -1.78
CA ALA A 75 -13.28 -10.92 -2.61
C ALA A 75 -11.96 -10.24 -2.23
N GLN A 76 -11.96 -8.91 -2.20
CA GLN A 76 -10.81 -8.11 -1.79
C GLN A 76 -10.38 -8.40 -0.35
N ALA A 77 -11.34 -8.55 0.58
CA ALA A 77 -11.03 -8.93 1.96
C ALA A 77 -10.39 -10.33 2.04
N ALA A 78 -10.88 -11.30 1.27
CA ALA A 78 -10.26 -12.62 1.21
C ALA A 78 -8.84 -12.58 0.64
N ASP A 79 -8.56 -11.71 -0.34
CA ASP A 79 -7.21 -11.46 -0.87
C ASP A 79 -6.27 -10.83 0.14
N ALA A 80 -6.76 -9.84 0.90
CA ALA A 80 -6.00 -9.21 1.97
C ALA A 80 -5.64 -10.23 3.06
N ILE A 81 -6.63 -11.00 3.53
CA ILE A 81 -6.44 -12.06 4.54
C ILE A 81 -5.44 -13.11 4.06
N ALA A 82 -5.54 -13.54 2.79
CA ALA A 82 -4.62 -14.53 2.24
C ALA A 82 -3.19 -14.01 2.11
N THR A 83 -3.03 -12.78 1.65
CA THR A 83 -1.73 -12.11 1.52
C THR A 83 -1.09 -11.93 2.90
N GLU A 84 -1.84 -11.45 3.88
CA GLU A 84 -1.37 -11.26 5.26
C GLU A 84 -0.97 -12.60 5.90
N ALA A 85 -1.79 -13.64 5.71
CA ALA A 85 -1.48 -14.98 6.21
C ALA A 85 -0.18 -15.52 5.61
N TYR A 86 0.00 -15.35 4.30
CA TYR A 86 1.22 -15.76 3.62
C TYR A 86 2.45 -15.02 4.17
N MET A 87 2.38 -13.69 4.29
CA MET A 87 3.47 -12.88 4.85
C MET A 87 3.84 -13.30 6.27
N ARG A 88 2.84 -13.64 7.12
CA ARG A 88 3.10 -14.10 8.48
C ARG A 88 3.62 -15.55 8.55
N VAL A 89 3.40 -16.36 7.52
CA VAL A 89 4.04 -17.67 7.39
C VAL A 89 5.51 -17.52 7.03
N GLU A 90 5.84 -16.62 6.11
CA GLU A 90 7.21 -16.32 5.67
C GLU A 90 8.03 -15.60 6.76
N ASP A 91 7.42 -14.62 7.44
CA ASP A 91 8.00 -13.91 8.58
C ASP A 91 7.07 -14.04 9.80
N PRO A 92 7.33 -15.04 10.68
CA PRO A 92 6.51 -15.26 11.87
C PRO A 92 6.57 -14.15 12.92
N VAL A 93 7.58 -13.28 12.86
CA VAL A 93 7.80 -12.22 13.85
C VAL A 93 7.05 -10.97 13.44
N TYR A 94 7.29 -10.49 12.21
CA TYR A 94 6.77 -9.19 11.74
C TYR A 94 5.74 -9.33 10.61
N GLY A 95 5.83 -10.35 9.76
CA GLY A 95 4.89 -10.54 8.65
C GLY A 95 4.74 -9.31 7.77
N CYS A 96 3.50 -8.80 7.62
CA CYS A 96 3.24 -7.60 6.85
C CYS A 96 3.77 -6.30 7.50
N THR A 97 4.03 -6.28 8.81
CA THR A 97 4.48 -5.06 9.50
C THR A 97 5.90 -4.67 9.12
N ALA A 98 6.78 -5.65 8.83
CA ALA A 98 8.12 -5.37 8.30
C ALA A 98 8.07 -4.66 6.95
N ILE A 99 7.12 -5.05 6.09
CA ILE A 99 6.93 -4.42 4.78
C ILE A 99 6.41 -2.99 4.95
N ILE A 100 5.44 -2.79 5.84
CA ILE A 100 4.92 -1.45 6.16
C ILE A 100 6.04 -0.55 6.70
N ALA A 101 6.83 -1.04 7.66
CA ALA A 101 7.94 -0.28 8.24
C ALA A 101 8.99 0.09 7.19
N ARG A 102 9.34 -0.83 6.29
CA ARG A 102 10.26 -0.54 5.19
C ARG A 102 9.72 0.55 4.26
N LEU A 103 8.47 0.44 3.85
CA LEU A 103 7.83 1.43 2.97
C LEU A 103 7.74 2.80 3.64
N GLN A 104 7.41 2.85 4.94
CA GLN A 104 7.42 4.09 5.71
C GLN A 104 8.81 4.71 5.75
N HIS A 105 9.86 3.91 5.96
CA HIS A 105 11.23 4.39 5.92
C HIS A 105 11.61 4.94 4.53
N GLU A 106 11.25 4.26 3.45
CA GLU A 106 11.47 4.72 2.07
C GLU A 106 10.76 6.05 1.78
N ILE A 107 9.50 6.20 2.24
CA ILE A 107 8.74 7.45 2.14
C ILE A 107 9.45 8.58 2.90
N HIS A 108 9.84 8.37 4.15
CA HIS A 108 10.53 9.38 4.95
C HIS A 108 11.86 9.80 4.30
N LYS A 109 12.62 8.84 3.77
CA LYS A 109 13.87 9.12 3.06
C LYS A 109 13.62 10.01 1.84
N ALA A 110 12.64 9.67 1.01
CA ALA A 110 12.29 10.45 -0.18
C ALA A 110 11.78 11.86 0.19
N GLN A 111 10.98 11.98 1.25
CA GLN A 111 10.53 13.28 1.76
C GLN A 111 11.71 14.15 2.22
N ASN A 112 12.67 13.58 2.93
CA ASN A 112 13.88 14.29 3.37
C ASN A 112 14.73 14.76 2.18
N GLU A 113 14.93 13.92 1.17
CA GLU A 113 15.63 14.30 -0.06
C GLU A 113 14.93 15.47 -0.76
N LEU A 114 13.60 15.46 -0.85
CA LEU A 114 12.82 16.56 -1.42
C LEU A 114 12.99 17.86 -0.63
N VAL A 115 12.98 17.81 0.70
CA VAL A 115 13.19 18.99 1.56
C VAL A 115 14.58 19.58 1.33
N MET A 116 15.61 18.75 1.31
CA MET A 116 17.00 19.18 1.08
C MET A 116 17.17 19.83 -0.29
N LEU A 117 16.62 19.22 -1.34
CA LEU A 117 16.69 19.77 -2.70
C LEU A 117 15.93 21.09 -2.82
N LYS A 118 14.73 21.20 -2.22
CA LYS A 118 13.98 22.45 -2.19
C LYS A 118 14.75 23.55 -1.47
N ALA A 119 15.39 23.24 -0.35
CA ALA A 119 16.26 24.19 0.37
C ALA A 119 17.45 24.65 -0.50
N HIS A 120 18.14 23.73 -1.17
CA HIS A 120 19.22 24.08 -2.10
C HIS A 120 18.76 24.98 -3.24
N ILE A 121 17.59 24.71 -3.83
CA ILE A 121 17.02 25.55 -4.89
C ILE A 121 16.73 26.96 -4.37
N THR A 122 16.16 27.08 -3.17
CA THR A 122 15.86 28.39 -2.56
C THR A 122 17.14 29.19 -2.31
N ILE A 123 18.20 28.55 -1.78
CA ILE A 123 19.50 29.20 -1.56
C ILE A 123 20.11 29.66 -2.88
N HIS A 124 20.11 28.80 -3.91
CA HIS A 124 20.67 29.14 -5.21
C HIS A 124 19.92 30.32 -5.87
N LYS A 125 18.58 30.32 -5.79
CA LYS A 125 17.76 31.43 -6.29
C LYS A 125 18.06 32.75 -5.56
N ALA A 126 18.21 32.72 -4.23
CA ALA A 126 18.54 33.90 -3.44
C ALA A 126 19.94 34.45 -3.79
N CYS A 127 20.94 33.57 -3.93
CA CYS A 127 22.30 33.96 -4.33
C CYS A 127 22.32 34.56 -5.75
N GLN A 128 21.61 33.94 -6.70
CA GLN A 128 21.49 34.45 -8.07
C GLN A 128 20.83 35.84 -8.11
N GLN A 129 19.77 36.06 -7.33
CA GLN A 129 19.13 37.38 -7.23
C GLN A 129 20.08 38.44 -6.67
N GLN A 130 20.87 38.12 -5.64
CA GLN A 130 21.89 39.03 -5.10
C GLN A 130 22.96 39.38 -6.13
N GLN A 131 23.43 38.40 -6.92
CA GLN A 131 24.40 38.64 -7.99
C GLN A 131 23.84 39.59 -9.07
N LEU A 132 22.59 39.39 -9.48
CA LEU A 132 21.93 40.28 -10.45
C LEU A 132 21.79 41.71 -9.92
N GLN A 133 21.44 41.86 -8.64
CA GLN A 133 21.37 43.19 -8.00
C GLN A 133 22.74 43.87 -7.96
N ASN A 134 23.82 43.14 -7.67
CA ASN A 134 25.18 43.68 -7.64
C ASN A 134 25.67 44.13 -9.03
N ILE A 135 25.26 43.45 -10.10
CA ILE A 135 25.61 43.82 -11.49
C ILE A 135 24.80 45.05 -11.95
N SER A 136 23.54 45.18 -11.52
CA SER A 136 22.69 46.35 -11.81
C SER A 136 23.07 47.62 -11.02
N GLY A 137 23.96 47.53 -10.03
CA GLY A 137 24.47 48.68 -9.27
C GLY A 137 25.37 49.65 -10.06
N GLN A 138 25.66 49.38 -11.35
CA GLN A 138 26.43 50.27 -12.23
C GLN A 138 25.66 50.81 -13.45
N SER A 139 24.36 50.56 -13.60
CA SER A 139 23.59 51.25 -14.64
C SER A 139 22.14 51.47 -14.25
N SER A 140 21.84 52.73 -13.96
CA SER A 140 20.51 53.31 -14.06
C SER A 140 19.93 53.00 -15.44
N ASN A 141 18.95 52.10 -15.51
CA ASN A 141 17.67 52.35 -16.17
C ASN A 141 16.70 51.19 -15.92
N GLN A 142 15.48 51.57 -15.51
CA GLN A 142 14.33 50.71 -15.28
C GLN A 142 14.06 49.75 -16.43
N LEU A 143 13.56 48.54 -16.15
CA LEU A 143 12.37 47.98 -16.78
C LEU A 143 11.79 46.81 -15.94
N MET A 144 10.56 47.04 -15.47
CA MET A 144 9.44 46.11 -15.27
C MET A 144 9.70 44.71 -14.65
N PHE A 145 9.28 44.55 -13.39
CA PHE A 145 9.03 43.27 -12.75
C PHE A 145 7.96 42.47 -13.50
N PRO A 146 8.07 41.13 -13.61
CA PRO A 146 6.89 40.29 -13.76
C PRO A 146 6.18 40.24 -12.40
N ALA A 147 4.94 40.70 -12.39
CA ALA A 147 4.01 40.51 -11.30
C ALA A 147 3.71 39.01 -11.10
N GLU A 148 3.67 38.62 -9.83
CA GLU A 148 2.86 37.53 -9.26
C GLU A 148 3.19 36.09 -9.68
N VAL A 149 4.02 35.44 -8.86
CA VAL A 149 3.82 34.00 -8.60
C VAL A 149 2.70 33.90 -7.57
N HIS A 150 1.48 33.73 -8.07
CA HIS A 150 0.32 33.34 -7.31
C HIS A 150 0.51 31.89 -6.84
N TRP A 151 0.98 31.73 -5.60
CA TRP A 151 0.95 30.44 -4.92
C TRP A 151 -0.46 30.22 -4.39
N ASP A 152 -1.37 29.73 -5.25
CA ASP A 152 -2.53 28.99 -4.77
C ASP A 152 -2.04 27.63 -4.27
N MET A 153 -1.45 27.65 -3.08
CA MET A 153 -1.50 26.53 -2.17
C MET A 153 -2.58 26.88 -1.16
N ASP A 154 -3.81 26.47 -1.46
CA ASP A 154 -4.84 26.38 -0.43
C ASP A 154 -4.25 25.63 0.77
N ASP A 155 -4.16 26.34 1.90
CA ASP A 155 -3.84 25.81 3.20
C ASP A 155 -4.92 24.79 3.63
N ASN A 156 -4.72 23.50 3.36
CA ASN A 156 -5.07 22.47 4.35
C ASN A 156 -4.45 21.08 4.06
N ALA A 157 -3.89 20.51 5.13
CA ALA A 157 -3.66 19.08 5.35
C ALA A 157 -2.44 18.39 4.73
N LEU A 158 -1.23 18.86 5.04
CA LEU A 158 -0.11 17.93 5.36
C LEU A 158 0.71 18.35 6.61
N LEU A 159 0.07 19.06 7.54
CA LEU A 159 0.23 18.66 8.94
C LEU A 159 -0.50 17.32 9.08
N LEU A 160 0.17 16.23 8.73
CA LEU A 160 -0.10 15.01 9.49
C LEU A 160 0.61 15.23 10.82
N PRO A 161 -0.12 15.22 11.95
CA PRO A 161 0.47 15.38 13.26
C PRO A 161 1.60 14.37 13.41
N ASP A 162 2.69 14.80 14.05
CA ASP A 162 3.73 13.92 14.55
C ASP A 162 3.08 12.64 15.07
N PHE A 163 3.19 11.55 14.32
CA PHE A 163 2.84 10.26 14.87
C PHE A 163 3.91 10.03 15.94
N PRO A 164 3.53 9.95 17.23
CA PRO A 164 4.50 9.93 18.30
C PRO A 164 5.49 8.77 18.04
N PRO A 165 6.79 8.96 18.30
CA PRO A 165 7.82 7.97 18.00
C PRO A 165 7.75 6.71 18.88
N ASN A 166 6.61 6.41 19.52
CA ASN A 166 6.42 5.25 20.37
C ASN A 166 5.05 4.61 20.14
N LEU A 167 4.97 3.72 19.15
CA LEU A 167 4.13 2.53 19.28
C LEU A 167 5.03 1.34 18.93
N PHE A 168 5.50 0.69 19.99
CA PHE A 168 6.12 -0.64 20.13
C PHE A 168 6.74 -1.31 18.89
#